data_AF-A0A7Y6AMJ5-F1
#
_entry.id   AF-A0A7Y6AMJ5-F1
#
_cell.length_a   1.000
_cell.length_b   1.000
_cell.length_c   1.000
_cell.angle_alpha   90.00
_cell.angle_beta   90.00
_cell.angle_gamma   90.00
#
_symmetry.space_group_name_H-M   'P 1'
#
loop_
_entity.id
_entity.type
_entity.pdbx_description
1 polymer ?
#
loop_
_entity_poly.entity_id
_entity_poly.type
_entity_poly.pdbx_seq_one_letter_code
_entity_poly.pdbx_strand_id
1 'polypeptide(L)'
;MGANAAENTNLRLKAVLDVLAEGVWSGEKLNAGVVLGEAIARVPLNDHERELLSGGIPRGHKALTTATAKLVKAGWLVKGRSGWTITEDGQRATVAFADPAAFTAALDAGTPVPADTPLPSAPAGKATGKPAPKAVKVAEEVAEKVADKAARLVEEVVAPVAKAVRKRKAAAEAPAEAAPAAPAAGVETIEQPEAVAVAGDFNVLLGAPANWAPQYDEAQMQLDEVDQLWKLAAELPAGSYSFKIAINRSWDENYGAFGHFDGANHEVHHRGGLLVIQYDHRTRDIVID
;
A
#
# COMPACT_ATOMS: atom_id res chain seq x y z
N MET A 1 17.53 -23.94 -9.77
CA MET A 1 16.36 -23.03 -9.94
C MET A 1 16.66 -21.56 -9.65
N GLY A 2 17.85 -21.16 -9.19
CA GLY A 2 18.13 -19.76 -8.80
C GLY A 2 18.44 -18.77 -9.94
N ALA A 3 18.80 -19.23 -11.14
CA ALA A 3 19.17 -18.34 -12.25
C ALA A 3 18.00 -17.44 -12.70
N ASN A 4 16.81 -18.03 -12.91
CA ASN A 4 15.64 -17.29 -13.41
C ASN A 4 15.11 -16.25 -12.40
N ALA A 5 15.27 -16.47 -11.09
CA ALA A 5 14.77 -15.53 -10.08
C ALA A 5 15.63 -14.26 -9.97
N ALA A 6 16.96 -14.41 -10.06
CA ALA A 6 17.87 -13.28 -10.09
C ALA A 6 17.70 -12.47 -11.38
N GLU A 7 17.57 -13.15 -12.52
CA GLU A 7 17.31 -12.54 -13.82
C GLU A 7 15.98 -11.77 -13.83
N ASN A 8 14.88 -12.39 -13.38
CA ASN A 8 13.57 -11.73 -13.25
C ASN A 8 13.63 -10.51 -12.31
N THR A 9 14.41 -10.58 -11.23
CA THR A 9 14.60 -9.44 -10.32
C THR A 9 15.30 -8.28 -11.02
N ASN A 10 16.32 -8.54 -11.84
CA ASN A 10 17.01 -7.50 -12.60
C ASN A 10 16.10 -6.88 -13.69
N LEU A 11 15.29 -7.70 -14.36
CA LEU A 11 14.25 -7.20 -15.28
C LEU A 11 13.29 -6.25 -14.56
N ARG A 12 12.87 -6.59 -13.34
CA ARG A 12 12.02 -5.73 -12.51
C ARG A 12 12.74 -4.47 -12.04
N LEU A 13 14.04 -4.51 -11.76
CA LEU A 13 14.82 -3.30 -11.43
C LEU A 13 14.87 -2.32 -12.59
N LYS A 14 15.00 -2.81 -13.82
CA LYS A 14 14.88 -1.96 -15.00
C LYS A 14 13.47 -1.37 -15.09
N ALA A 15 12.43 -2.19 -14.93
CA ALA A 15 11.05 -1.73 -14.92
C ALA A 15 10.77 -0.67 -13.84
N VAL A 16 11.41 -0.75 -12.66
CA VAL A 16 11.33 0.29 -11.62
C VAL A 16 11.82 1.65 -12.13
N LEU A 17 12.96 1.69 -12.82
CA LEU A 17 13.45 2.96 -13.40
C LEU A 17 12.55 3.45 -14.54
N ASP A 18 12.06 2.55 -15.39
CA ASP A 18 11.16 2.93 -16.48
C ASP A 18 9.85 3.54 -15.92
N VAL A 19 9.26 2.95 -14.87
CA VAL A 19 8.07 3.49 -14.18
C VAL A 19 8.35 4.86 -13.57
N LEU A 20 9.49 5.04 -12.92
CA LEU A 20 9.86 6.34 -12.34
C LEU A 20 10.13 7.40 -13.41
N ALA A 21 10.77 7.04 -14.52
CA ALA A 21 10.97 7.93 -15.66
C ALA A 21 9.64 8.37 -16.28
N GLU A 22 8.67 7.46 -16.38
CA GLU A 22 7.31 7.79 -16.80
C GLU A 22 6.59 8.74 -15.83
N GLY A 23 6.80 8.54 -14.51
CA GLY A 23 6.27 9.42 -13.46
C GLY A 23 6.79 10.86 -13.56
N VAL A 24 8.03 11.05 -14.04
CA VAL A 24 8.58 12.40 -14.30
C VAL A 24 7.73 13.15 -15.34
N TRP A 25 7.23 12.46 -16.36
CA TRP A 25 6.41 13.08 -17.41
C TRP A 25 4.96 13.35 -16.97
N SER A 26 4.41 12.53 -16.07
CA SER A 26 3.07 12.77 -15.52
C SER A 26 3.04 13.83 -14.42
N GLY A 27 4.20 14.18 -13.85
CA GLY A 27 4.32 15.06 -12.68
C GLY A 27 3.85 14.40 -11.38
N GLU A 28 3.58 13.09 -11.41
CA GLU A 28 3.08 12.35 -10.28
C GLU A 28 4.24 11.85 -9.42
N LYS A 29 4.22 12.16 -8.12
CA LYS A 29 5.14 11.56 -7.16
C LYS A 29 4.61 10.19 -6.75
N LEU A 30 5.28 9.15 -7.23
CA LEU A 30 4.92 7.76 -6.93
C LEU A 30 5.58 7.31 -5.61
N ASN A 31 4.79 6.63 -4.77
CA ASN A 31 5.31 5.95 -3.59
C ASN A 31 6.02 4.64 -3.98
N ALA A 32 6.72 4.03 -3.00
CA ALA A 32 7.45 2.79 -3.23
C ALA A 32 6.54 1.64 -3.68
N GLY A 33 5.40 1.48 -3.02
CA GLY A 33 4.47 0.38 -3.28
C GLY A 33 3.87 0.39 -4.69
N VAL A 34 3.49 1.57 -5.20
CA VAL A 34 2.99 1.78 -6.56
C VAL A 34 4.10 1.49 -7.57
N VAL A 35 5.31 2.03 -7.37
CA VAL A 35 6.44 1.78 -8.29
C VAL A 35 6.78 0.29 -8.37
N LEU A 36 6.83 -0.39 -7.22
CA LEU A 36 7.12 -1.82 -7.14
C LEU A 36 5.97 -2.66 -7.72
N GLY A 37 4.73 -2.28 -7.45
CA GLY A 37 3.52 -2.92 -7.97
C GLY A 37 3.47 -2.85 -9.50
N GLU A 38 3.69 -1.67 -10.07
CA GLU A 38 3.77 -1.46 -11.52
C GLU A 38 4.92 -2.24 -12.16
N ALA A 39 6.10 -2.26 -11.52
CA ALA A 39 7.23 -3.06 -11.99
C ALA A 39 6.91 -4.57 -12.00
N ILE A 40 6.20 -5.06 -10.99
CA ILE A 40 5.73 -6.45 -10.91
C ILE A 40 4.63 -6.72 -11.94
N ALA A 41 3.74 -5.76 -12.23
CA ALA A 41 2.73 -5.90 -13.27
C ALA A 41 3.37 -6.04 -14.66
N ARG A 42 4.46 -5.30 -14.92
CA ARG A 42 5.23 -5.40 -16.18
C ARG A 42 6.03 -6.70 -16.29
N VAL A 43 6.56 -7.20 -15.18
CA VAL A 43 7.32 -8.46 -15.11
C VAL A 43 6.72 -9.34 -14.01
N PRO A 44 5.66 -10.13 -14.31
CA PRO A 44 4.92 -10.90 -13.33
C PRO A 44 5.78 -11.86 -12.50
N LEU A 45 5.39 -12.10 -11.26
CA LEU A 45 6.02 -13.07 -10.37
C LEU A 45 5.75 -14.51 -10.84
N ASN A 46 6.77 -15.37 -10.85
CA ASN A 46 6.58 -16.81 -11.05
C ASN A 46 6.00 -17.48 -9.79
N ASP A 47 5.67 -18.77 -9.87
CA ASP A 47 4.97 -19.50 -8.80
C ASP A 47 5.68 -19.40 -7.43
N HIS A 48 6.99 -19.64 -7.41
CA HIS A 48 7.81 -19.54 -6.20
C HIS A 48 7.94 -18.09 -5.70
N GLU A 49 7.97 -17.12 -6.59
CA GLU A 49 8.01 -15.70 -6.24
C GLU A 49 6.67 -15.19 -5.67
N ARG A 50 5.55 -15.80 -6.05
CA ARG A 50 4.20 -15.47 -5.57
C ARG A 50 3.88 -16.05 -4.19
N GLU A 51 4.67 -17.01 -3.70
CA GLU A 51 4.51 -17.53 -2.36
C GLU A 51 4.57 -16.40 -1.33
N LEU A 52 3.51 -16.29 -0.53
CA LEU A 52 3.37 -15.27 0.49
C LEU A 52 4.27 -15.61 1.68
N LEU A 53 4.98 -14.61 2.18
CA LEU A 53 5.69 -14.71 3.44
C LEU A 53 4.70 -14.52 4.60
N SER A 54 5.16 -14.67 5.85
CA SER A 54 4.30 -14.54 7.03
C SER A 54 3.58 -13.19 7.11
N GLY A 55 4.23 -12.12 6.66
CA GLY A 55 3.64 -10.78 6.59
C GLY A 55 2.79 -10.54 5.35
N GLY A 56 2.38 -11.58 4.61
CA GLY A 56 1.48 -11.39 3.46
C GLY A 56 2.12 -10.87 2.18
N ILE A 57 3.41 -10.51 2.24
CA ILE A 57 4.16 -9.99 1.10
C ILE A 57 4.73 -11.18 0.29
N PRO A 58 4.52 -11.22 -1.04
CA PRO A 58 5.14 -12.21 -1.91
C PRO A 58 6.67 -12.19 -1.81
N ARG A 59 7.31 -13.36 -1.83
CA ARG A 59 8.77 -13.49 -1.79
C ARG A 59 9.46 -12.63 -2.85
N GLY A 60 8.93 -12.63 -4.08
CA GLY A 60 9.47 -11.84 -5.20
C GLY A 60 9.39 -10.32 -4.97
N HIS A 61 8.31 -9.84 -4.34
CA HIS A 61 8.17 -8.43 -3.97
C HIS A 61 9.23 -8.02 -2.92
N LYS A 62 9.45 -8.86 -1.89
CA LYS A 62 10.49 -8.62 -0.88
C LYS A 62 11.90 -8.65 -1.50
N ALA A 63 12.15 -9.57 -2.43
CA ALA A 63 13.41 -9.65 -3.16
C ALA A 63 13.65 -8.37 -4.00
N LEU A 64 12.65 -7.91 -4.74
CA LEU A 64 12.74 -6.67 -5.52
C LEU A 64 12.98 -5.44 -4.63
N THR A 65 12.23 -5.32 -3.53
CA THR A 65 12.39 -4.24 -2.55
C THR A 65 13.83 -4.18 -2.04
N THR A 66 14.42 -5.33 -1.73
CA THR A 66 15.83 -5.42 -1.31
C THR A 66 16.78 -5.03 -2.45
N ALA A 67 16.53 -5.54 -3.65
CA ALA A 67 17.40 -5.35 -4.81
C ALA A 67 17.47 -3.90 -5.29
N THR A 68 16.42 -3.08 -5.06
CA THR A 68 16.40 -1.65 -5.42
C THR A 68 17.51 -0.82 -4.73
N ALA A 69 18.14 -1.34 -3.67
CA ALA A 69 19.35 -0.74 -3.10
C ALA A 69 20.51 -0.64 -4.11
N LYS A 70 20.57 -1.53 -5.11
CA LYS A 70 21.55 -1.44 -6.21
C LYS A 70 21.39 -0.15 -7.01
N LEU A 71 20.14 0.25 -7.30
CA LEU A 71 19.85 1.48 -8.05
C LEU A 71 20.25 2.74 -7.27
N VAL A 72 20.08 2.70 -5.94
CA VAL A 72 20.53 3.79 -5.06
C VAL A 72 22.06 3.88 -5.05
N LYS A 73 22.75 2.74 -4.94
CA LYS A 73 24.21 2.68 -4.97
C LYS A 73 24.80 3.16 -6.30
N ALA A 74 24.10 2.92 -7.41
CA ALA A 74 24.46 3.43 -8.73
C ALA A 74 24.17 4.93 -8.91
N GLY A 75 23.52 5.59 -7.94
CA GLY A 75 23.10 6.98 -8.06
C GLY A 75 21.92 7.21 -8.98
N TRP A 76 21.19 6.16 -9.36
CA TRP A 76 20.07 6.22 -10.33
C TRP A 76 18.72 6.45 -9.65
N LEU A 77 18.63 6.16 -8.36
CA LEU A 77 17.41 6.24 -7.56
C LEU A 77 17.67 6.92 -6.22
N VAL A 78 16.81 7.87 -5.85
CA VAL A 78 16.73 8.41 -4.49
C VAL A 78 15.45 7.91 -3.83
N LYS A 79 15.59 7.30 -2.66
CA LYS A 79 14.44 6.87 -1.84
C LYS A 79 14.19 7.91 -0.76
N GLY A 80 13.06 8.61 -0.86
CA GLY A 80 12.61 9.57 0.15
C GLY A 80 11.47 9.01 1.00
N ARG A 81 11.18 9.68 2.12
CA ARG A 81 10.00 9.39 2.95
C ARG A 81 8.68 9.74 2.26
N SER A 82 8.69 10.62 1.27
CA SER A 82 7.51 11.05 0.51
C SER A 82 7.37 10.35 -0.84
N GLY A 83 8.13 9.27 -1.08
CA GLY A 83 8.17 8.55 -2.35
C GLY A 83 9.56 8.42 -2.95
N TRP A 84 9.62 7.81 -4.13
CA TRP A 84 10.86 7.52 -4.84
C TRP A 84 11.06 8.49 -6.00
N THR A 85 12.30 8.86 -6.29
CA THR A 85 12.64 9.81 -7.35
C THR A 85 13.81 9.28 -8.16
N ILE A 86 13.68 9.29 -9.48
CA ILE A 86 14.76 8.96 -10.41
C ILE A 86 15.68 10.17 -10.60
N THR A 87 16.99 9.95 -10.60
CA THR A 87 17.97 11.02 -10.86
C THR A 87 18.10 11.27 -12.36
N GLU A 88 18.76 12.36 -12.76
CA GLU A 88 19.10 12.57 -14.18
C GLU A 88 19.95 11.42 -14.73
N ASP A 89 20.94 10.94 -13.97
CA ASP A 89 21.74 9.78 -14.35
C ASP A 89 20.89 8.52 -14.48
N GLY A 90 19.92 8.32 -13.58
CA GLY A 90 18.96 7.21 -13.68
C GLY A 90 18.09 7.30 -14.93
N GLN A 91 17.64 8.50 -15.30
CA GLN A 91 16.91 8.73 -16.54
C GLN A 91 17.78 8.44 -17.76
N ARG A 92 19.03 8.90 -17.78
CA ARG A 92 19.96 8.58 -18.86
C ARG A 92 20.30 7.09 -18.91
N ALA A 93 20.36 6.40 -17.77
CA ALA A 93 20.60 4.96 -17.70
C ALA A 93 19.53 4.14 -18.44
N THR A 94 18.26 4.60 -18.45
CA THR A 94 17.19 3.91 -19.20
C THR A 94 17.42 3.95 -20.72
N VAL A 95 18.13 4.96 -21.21
CA VAL A 95 18.53 5.11 -22.62
C VAL A 95 19.87 4.41 -22.90
N ALA A 96 20.89 4.64 -22.05
CA ALA A 96 22.23 4.07 -22.22
C ALA A 96 22.23 2.54 -22.15
N PHE A 97 21.35 1.98 -21.32
CA PHE A 97 21.23 0.55 -21.09
C PHE A 97 19.80 0.07 -21.38
N ALA A 98 19.32 0.38 -22.58
CA ALA A 98 17.97 -0.02 -23.02
C ALA A 98 17.79 -1.55 -23.07
N ASP A 99 18.86 -2.29 -23.38
CA ASP A 99 18.86 -3.75 -23.32
C ASP A 99 18.95 -4.25 -21.87
N PRO A 100 18.06 -5.15 -21.40
CA PRO A 100 18.06 -5.60 -20.01
C PRO A 100 19.32 -6.35 -19.57
N ALA A 101 20.01 -7.06 -20.48
CA ALA A 101 21.26 -7.73 -20.14
C ALA A 101 22.39 -6.71 -19.97
N ALA A 102 22.48 -5.70 -20.86
CA ALA A 102 23.39 -4.58 -20.73
C ALA A 102 23.13 -3.77 -19.44
N PHE A 103 21.86 -3.54 -19.09
CA PHE A 103 21.46 -2.90 -17.83
C PHE A 103 21.97 -3.65 -16.62
N THR A 104 21.75 -4.97 -16.61
CA THR A 104 22.20 -5.84 -15.51
C THR A 104 23.72 -5.80 -15.38
N ALA A 105 24.43 -5.95 -16.50
CA ALA A 105 25.89 -5.90 -16.51
C ALA A 105 26.43 -4.55 -16.01
N ALA A 106 25.83 -3.45 -16.46
CA ALA A 106 26.21 -2.11 -16.01
C ALA A 106 25.97 -1.91 -14.51
N LEU A 107 24.82 -2.38 -14.00
CA LEU A 107 24.47 -2.26 -12.59
C LEU A 107 25.38 -3.11 -11.69
N ASP A 108 25.72 -4.32 -12.11
CA ASP A 108 26.59 -5.22 -11.34
C ASP A 108 28.07 -4.78 -11.41
N ALA A 109 28.52 -4.23 -12.54
CA ALA A 109 29.88 -3.70 -12.71
C ALA A 109 30.07 -2.28 -12.13
N GLY A 110 28.98 -1.57 -11.84
CA GLY A 110 29.03 -0.15 -11.45
C GLY A 110 29.48 0.76 -12.60
N THR A 111 29.12 0.41 -13.84
CA THR A 111 29.49 1.18 -15.03
C THR A 111 28.83 2.56 -14.98
N PRO A 112 29.59 3.67 -15.08
CA PRO A 112 29.02 5.01 -15.09
C PRO A 112 28.18 5.22 -16.36
N VAL A 113 27.11 5.99 -16.23
CA VAL A 113 26.28 6.38 -17.38
C VAL A 113 27.08 7.40 -18.22
N PRO A 114 27.22 7.22 -19.54
CA PRO A 114 27.92 8.19 -20.37
C PRO A 114 27.29 9.59 -20.29
N ALA A 115 28.10 10.62 -20.06
CA ALA A 115 27.62 11.99 -19.84
C ALA A 115 26.93 12.60 -21.07
N ASP A 116 27.16 12.06 -22.27
CA ASP A 116 26.55 12.49 -23.52
C ASP A 116 25.23 11.75 -23.84
N THR A 117 24.82 10.79 -23.00
CA THR A 117 23.54 10.09 -23.20
C THR A 117 22.39 11.08 -23.01
N PRO A 118 21.47 11.21 -23.99
CA PRO A 118 20.33 12.11 -23.87
C PRO A 118 19.32 11.61 -22.82
N LEU A 119 18.54 12.54 -22.28
CA LEU A 119 17.40 12.19 -21.43
C LEU A 119 16.33 11.45 -22.25
N PRO A 120 15.57 10.53 -21.63
CA PRO A 120 14.51 9.80 -22.32
C PRO A 120 13.39 10.78 -22.70
N SER A 121 12.97 10.72 -23.96
CA SER A 121 11.85 11.50 -24.46
C SER A 121 10.53 10.82 -24.13
N ALA A 122 9.53 11.59 -23.70
CA ALA A 122 8.18 11.07 -23.52
C ALA A 122 7.66 10.49 -24.86
N PRO A 123 7.04 9.29 -24.86
CA PRO A 123 6.49 8.72 -26.07
C PRO A 123 5.40 9.66 -26.65
N ALA A 124 5.55 10.02 -27.92
CA ALA A 124 4.62 10.92 -28.61
C ALA A 124 3.20 10.32 -28.61
N GLY A 125 2.32 10.83 -27.75
CA GLY A 125 0.92 10.38 -27.68
C GLY A 125 0.22 10.47 -26.33
N LYS A 126 0.92 10.60 -25.19
CA LYS A 126 0.27 10.90 -23.90
C LYS A 126 0.22 12.42 -23.67
N ALA A 127 -0.77 13.05 -24.29
CA ALA A 127 -1.17 14.41 -23.94
C ALA A 127 -1.70 14.42 -22.50
N THR A 128 -1.23 15.41 -21.74
CA THR A 128 -1.72 15.82 -20.43
C THR A 128 -3.24 15.85 -20.34
N GLY A 129 -3.78 15.20 -19.31
CA GLY A 129 -5.07 15.48 -18.66
C GLY A 129 -6.27 15.80 -19.55
N LYS A 130 -7.15 14.80 -19.74
CA LYS A 130 -8.57 15.05 -19.97
C LYS A 130 -9.38 14.17 -19.02
N PRO A 131 -10.28 14.73 -18.19
CA PRO A 131 -11.06 13.94 -17.25
C PRO A 131 -12.04 13.05 -18.04
N ALA A 132 -12.05 11.75 -17.71
CA ALA A 132 -12.98 10.80 -18.29
C ALA A 132 -14.43 11.15 -17.87
N PRO A 133 -15.41 11.03 -18.77
CA PRO A 133 -16.80 11.33 -18.46
C PRO A 133 -17.40 10.29 -17.50
N LYS A 134 -18.17 10.79 -16.53
CA LYS A 134 -18.95 10.03 -15.55
C LYS A 134 -19.85 8.99 -16.24
N ALA A 135 -19.56 7.71 -16.03
CA ALA A 135 -20.50 6.62 -16.27
C ALA A 135 -21.18 6.25 -14.94
N VAL A 136 -22.06 7.13 -14.46
CA VAL A 136 -23.04 6.78 -13.42
C VAL A 136 -24.31 6.31 -14.15
N LYS A 137 -24.96 5.29 -13.57
CA LYS A 137 -26.26 4.67 -13.96
C LYS A 137 -26.17 3.30 -14.64
N VAL A 138 -25.52 2.32 -14.00
CA VAL A 138 -25.97 0.91 -14.09
C VAL A 138 -25.74 0.17 -12.75
N ALA A 139 -24.78 0.59 -11.93
CA ALA A 139 -24.42 -0.12 -10.68
C ALA A 139 -25.43 0.02 -9.53
N GLU A 140 -26.27 1.06 -9.53
CA GLU A 140 -27.22 1.34 -8.44
C GLU A 140 -28.38 0.32 -8.40
N GLU A 141 -28.82 -0.20 -9.55
CA GLU A 141 -29.97 -1.12 -9.63
C GLU A 141 -29.62 -2.59 -9.27
N VAL A 142 -28.34 -2.96 -9.32
CA VAL A 142 -27.89 -4.33 -9.05
C VAL A 142 -27.58 -4.53 -7.57
N ALA A 143 -27.16 -3.48 -6.86
CA ALA A 143 -26.85 -3.53 -5.43
C ALA A 143 -28.11 -3.68 -4.55
N GLU A 144 -29.22 -3.04 -4.93
CA GLU A 144 -30.49 -3.11 -4.17
C GLU A 144 -31.09 -4.52 -4.19
N LYS A 145 -31.02 -5.22 -5.34
CA LYS A 145 -31.62 -6.57 -5.52
C LYS A 145 -30.87 -7.71 -4.82
N VAL A 146 -29.60 -7.52 -4.46
CA VAL A 146 -28.81 -8.54 -3.74
C VAL A 146 -28.98 -8.42 -2.23
N ALA A 147 -29.23 -7.21 -1.71
CA ALA A 147 -29.50 -6.94 -0.30
C ALA A 147 -30.83 -7.55 0.19
N ASP A 148 -31.90 -7.48 -0.62
CA ASP A 148 -33.21 -8.05 -0.28
C ASP A 148 -33.20 -9.59 -0.19
N LYS A 149 -32.32 -10.26 -0.95
CA LYS A 149 -32.24 -11.73 -0.97
C LYS A 149 -31.48 -12.28 0.24
N ALA A 150 -30.54 -11.51 0.80
CA ALA A 150 -29.81 -11.87 2.01
C ALA A 150 -30.64 -11.67 3.29
N ALA A 151 -31.54 -10.68 3.31
CA ALA A 151 -32.43 -10.41 4.44
C ALA A 151 -33.49 -11.51 4.71
N ARG A 152 -33.85 -12.33 3.71
CA ARG A 152 -34.88 -13.38 3.85
C ARG A 152 -34.39 -14.74 4.37
N LEU A 153 -33.09 -14.90 4.62
CA LEU A 153 -32.49 -16.19 5.01
C LEU A 153 -32.00 -16.23 6.48
N VAL A 154 -32.27 -15.19 7.27
CA VAL A 154 -31.74 -15.05 8.65
C VAL A 154 -32.87 -15.04 9.71
N GLU A 155 -34.12 -15.31 9.34
CA GLU A 155 -35.26 -15.33 10.28
C GLU A 155 -35.52 -16.71 10.93
N GLU A 156 -34.57 -17.65 10.86
CA GLU A 156 -34.66 -18.91 11.60
C GLU A 156 -33.32 -19.13 12.32
N VAL A 157 -33.39 -19.43 13.62
CA VAL A 157 -32.29 -19.63 14.59
C VAL A 157 -31.87 -18.36 15.37
N VAL A 158 -32.73 -17.96 16.30
CA VAL A 158 -32.43 -17.02 17.40
C VAL A 158 -32.37 -17.78 18.74
N ALA A 159 -31.43 -17.35 19.60
CA ALA A 159 -31.33 -17.47 21.08
C ALA A 159 -30.71 -18.73 21.71
N PRO A 160 -30.10 -18.65 22.93
CA PRO A 160 -29.34 -17.54 23.55
C PRO A 160 -28.17 -18.00 24.50
N VAL A 161 -27.17 -17.15 24.82
CA VAL A 161 -26.57 -17.05 26.18
C VAL A 161 -26.02 -15.63 26.41
N ALA A 162 -26.42 -15.04 27.54
CA ALA A 162 -26.05 -13.72 28.02
C ALA A 162 -25.16 -13.77 29.28
N LYS A 163 -24.48 -12.63 29.54
CA LYS A 163 -23.93 -12.13 30.83
C LYS A 163 -22.48 -12.47 31.23
N ALA A 164 -21.60 -11.47 31.06
CA ALA A 164 -20.59 -10.92 32.00
C ALA A 164 -19.55 -10.18 31.13
N VAL A 165 -19.34 -8.86 31.15
CA VAL A 165 -18.83 -8.03 32.25
C VAL A 165 -19.16 -6.57 31.89
N ARG A 166 -20.07 -5.93 32.63
CA ARG A 166 -20.19 -4.47 32.68
C ARG A 166 -20.23 -4.07 34.15
N LYS A 167 -19.08 -3.68 34.69
CA LYS A 167 -18.99 -2.92 35.95
C LYS A 167 -17.75 -2.03 35.93
N ARG A 168 -17.92 -0.83 35.37
CA ARG A 168 -17.59 0.49 35.96
C ARG A 168 -17.27 1.50 34.86
N LYS A 169 -18.24 2.39 34.62
CA LYS A 169 -18.00 3.76 34.18
C LYS A 169 -17.95 4.62 35.44
N ALA A 170 -16.93 5.47 35.55
CA ALA A 170 -17.03 6.91 35.85
C ALA A 170 -15.93 7.45 36.77
N ALA A 171 -15.34 8.55 36.27
CA ALA A 171 -14.80 9.72 36.97
C ALA A 171 -13.36 9.66 37.53
N ALA A 172 -12.46 10.41 36.90
CA ALA A 172 -11.97 11.68 37.49
C ALA A 172 -11.19 12.49 36.45
N GLU A 173 -11.57 13.76 36.31
CA GLU A 173 -10.92 14.84 35.58
C GLU A 173 -10.30 15.78 36.61
N ALA A 174 -9.02 16.17 36.46
CA ALA A 174 -8.44 17.44 36.92
C ALA A 174 -6.99 17.61 36.38
N PRO A 175 -6.54 18.85 36.10
CA PRO A 175 -5.41 19.14 35.21
C PRO A 175 -4.08 19.33 35.96
N ALA A 176 -2.96 19.11 35.26
CA ALA A 176 -1.63 19.52 35.72
C ALA A 176 -0.78 20.09 34.56
N GLU A 177 -0.55 21.39 34.73
CA GLU A 177 0.39 22.36 34.15
C GLU A 177 1.64 21.90 33.39
N ALA A 178 1.97 22.70 32.38
CA ALA A 178 2.99 22.50 31.36
C ALA A 178 4.42 22.87 31.79
N ALA A 179 5.40 22.15 31.25
CA ALA A 179 6.80 22.58 31.13
C ALA A 179 7.20 22.58 29.64
N PRO A 180 7.94 23.58 29.13
CA PRO A 180 8.12 23.77 27.70
C PRO A 180 9.17 22.82 27.13
N ALA A 181 8.80 22.01 26.14
CA ALA A 181 9.74 21.26 25.32
C ALA A 181 10.13 22.10 24.09
N ALA A 182 11.43 22.10 23.79
CA ALA A 182 12.10 22.80 22.71
C ALA A 182 11.48 22.52 21.31
N PRO A 183 11.62 23.43 20.34
CA PRO A 183 10.93 23.32 19.05
C PRO A 183 11.43 22.10 18.28
N ALA A 184 10.53 21.13 18.06
CA ALA A 184 10.74 20.05 17.11
C ALA A 184 10.78 20.64 15.69
N ALA A 185 11.79 20.25 14.94
CA ALA A 185 11.95 20.57 13.53
C ALA A 185 10.68 20.20 12.76
N GLY A 186 10.24 21.10 11.88
CA GLY A 186 8.97 21.02 11.16
C GLY A 186 8.78 19.67 10.46
N VAL A 187 7.82 18.89 10.95
CA VAL A 187 7.18 17.84 10.18
C VAL A 187 6.19 18.56 9.27
N GLU A 188 6.34 18.42 7.96
CA GLU A 188 5.32 18.85 7.00
C GLU A 188 4.01 18.13 7.37
N THR A 189 3.08 18.85 8.00
CA THR A 189 1.77 18.33 8.39
C THR A 189 0.95 18.15 7.12
N ILE A 190 0.72 16.91 6.75
CA ILE A 190 -0.15 16.57 5.63
C ILE A 190 -1.58 16.56 6.13
N GLU A 191 -2.51 17.00 5.29
CA GLU A 191 -3.93 16.93 5.58
C GLU A 191 -4.33 15.46 5.73
N GLN A 192 -4.78 15.10 6.93
CA GLN A 192 -5.22 13.74 7.24
C GLN A 192 -6.70 13.58 6.89
N PRO A 193 -7.13 12.39 6.42
CA PRO A 193 -8.53 12.10 6.23
C PRO A 193 -9.29 12.12 7.57
N GLU A 194 -10.61 12.30 7.51
CA GLU A 194 -11.46 12.33 8.71
C GLU A 194 -11.50 10.94 9.39
N ALA A 195 -11.41 9.88 8.60
CA ALA A 195 -11.42 8.51 9.09
C ALA A 195 -10.67 7.56 8.16
N VAL A 196 -10.05 6.53 8.74
CA VAL A 196 -9.42 5.44 8.00
C VAL A 196 -9.88 4.13 8.61
N ALA A 197 -10.32 3.19 7.76
CA ALA A 197 -10.80 1.90 8.17
C ALA A 197 -9.95 0.76 7.58
N VAL A 198 -9.72 -0.29 8.38
CA VAL A 198 -9.23 -1.57 7.87
C VAL A 198 -10.43 -2.48 7.65
N ALA A 199 -10.89 -2.57 6.41
CA ALA A 199 -12.03 -3.40 6.05
C ALA A 199 -11.57 -4.73 5.46
N GLY A 200 -11.97 -5.84 6.09
CA GLY A 200 -11.51 -7.18 5.76
C GLY A 200 -12.40 -8.30 6.31
N ASP A 201 -11.95 -9.53 6.17
CA ASP A 201 -12.66 -10.75 6.60
C ASP A 201 -12.63 -11.01 8.12
N PHE A 202 -11.91 -10.18 8.89
CA PHE A 202 -11.82 -10.27 10.34
C PHE A 202 -12.65 -9.22 11.08
N ASN A 203 -13.36 -8.29 10.42
CA ASN A 203 -14.06 -7.21 11.13
C ASN A 203 -15.12 -7.73 12.10
N VAL A 204 -15.82 -8.83 11.78
CA VAL A 204 -16.77 -9.46 12.73
C VAL A 204 -16.07 -9.99 13.98
N LEU A 205 -14.80 -10.40 13.88
CA LEU A 205 -13.99 -10.81 15.03
C LEU A 205 -13.62 -9.61 15.92
N LEU A 206 -13.57 -8.41 15.34
CA LEU A 206 -13.41 -7.15 16.08
C LEU A 206 -14.71 -6.67 16.73
N GLY A 207 -15.84 -7.33 16.45
CA GLY A 207 -17.17 -6.97 16.94
C GLY A 207 -18.02 -6.18 15.93
N ALA A 208 -17.54 -5.97 14.71
CA ALA A 208 -18.32 -5.29 13.68
C ALA A 208 -19.56 -6.14 13.28
N PRO A 209 -20.68 -5.51 12.89
CA PRO A 209 -21.86 -6.23 12.41
C PRO A 209 -21.64 -7.04 11.13
N ALA A 210 -20.66 -6.66 10.30
CA ALA A 210 -20.32 -7.36 9.05
C ALA A 210 -18.84 -7.19 8.69
N ASN A 211 -18.33 -8.14 7.90
CA ASN A 211 -17.02 -8.03 7.24
C ASN A 211 -17.08 -7.07 6.05
N TRP A 212 -15.92 -6.55 5.65
CA TRP A 212 -15.79 -5.65 4.48
C TRP A 212 -16.67 -4.39 4.55
N ALA A 213 -16.90 -3.89 5.76
CA ALA A 213 -17.80 -2.78 6.04
C ALA A 213 -17.04 -1.61 6.70
N PRO A 214 -16.45 -0.69 5.91
CA PRO A 214 -15.59 0.38 6.42
C PRO A 214 -16.36 1.48 7.17
N GLN A 215 -17.69 1.43 7.18
CA GLN A 215 -18.52 2.40 7.89
C GLN A 215 -18.59 2.17 9.40
N TYR A 216 -18.27 0.96 9.87
CA TYR A 216 -18.40 0.58 11.28
C TYR A 216 -17.20 1.05 12.11
N ASP A 217 -17.47 1.44 13.36
CA ASP A 217 -16.47 1.98 14.28
C ASP A 217 -15.40 0.94 14.63
N GLU A 218 -15.76 -0.34 14.70
CA GLU A 218 -14.86 -1.44 15.03
C GLU A 218 -13.79 -1.70 13.95
N ALA A 219 -14.02 -1.22 12.72
CA ALA A 219 -13.05 -1.30 11.64
C ALA A 219 -12.12 -0.07 11.57
N GLN A 220 -12.38 0.99 12.35
CA GLN A 220 -11.63 2.25 12.26
C GLN A 220 -10.25 2.14 12.91
N MET A 221 -9.26 2.71 12.23
CA MET A 221 -7.92 2.95 12.75
C MET A 221 -7.91 4.22 13.61
N GLN A 222 -6.92 4.31 14.48
CA GLN A 222 -6.65 5.52 15.27
C GLN A 222 -5.44 6.23 14.71
N LEU A 223 -5.54 7.55 14.52
CA LEU A 223 -4.42 8.38 14.11
C LEU A 223 -3.48 8.60 15.30
N ASP A 224 -2.22 8.25 15.11
CA ASP A 224 -1.12 8.71 15.95
C ASP A 224 -0.65 10.08 15.44
N GLU A 225 -0.98 11.15 16.16
CA GLU A 225 -0.67 12.52 15.76
C GLU A 225 0.84 12.82 15.74
N VAL A 226 1.65 12.07 16.49
CA VAL A 226 3.10 12.27 16.56
C VAL A 226 3.76 11.66 15.32
N ASP A 227 3.43 10.41 15.03
CA ASP A 227 4.01 9.68 13.89
C ASP A 227 3.30 10.00 12.56
N GLN A 228 2.11 10.60 12.62
CA GLN A 228 1.21 10.82 11.48
C GLN A 228 0.79 9.50 10.79
N LEU A 229 0.66 8.43 11.57
CA LEU A 229 0.30 7.08 11.11
C LEU A 229 -1.04 6.66 11.68
N TRP A 230 -1.88 6.05 10.84
CA TRP A 230 -3.10 5.37 11.28
C TRP A 230 -2.76 3.96 11.75
N LYS A 231 -3.22 3.56 12.93
CA LYS A 231 -2.89 2.28 13.56
C LYS A 231 -4.16 1.54 14.00
N LEU A 232 -4.24 0.24 13.75
CA LEU A 232 -5.23 -0.66 14.32
C LEU A 232 -4.50 -1.85 14.94
N ALA A 233 -4.80 -2.13 16.20
CA ALA A 233 -4.25 -3.29 16.92
C ALA A 233 -5.40 -4.22 17.31
N ALA A 234 -5.29 -5.50 16.96
CA ALA A 234 -6.32 -6.49 17.21
C ALA A 234 -5.74 -7.85 17.60
N GLU A 235 -6.35 -8.50 18.59
CA GLU A 235 -6.08 -9.90 18.92
C GLU A 235 -6.87 -10.80 17.96
N LEU A 236 -6.18 -11.48 17.06
CA LEU A 236 -6.79 -12.35 16.06
C LEU A 236 -6.32 -13.81 16.25
N PRO A 237 -7.18 -14.80 16.01
CA PRO A 237 -6.77 -16.20 15.91
C PRO A 237 -5.72 -16.43 14.80
N ALA A 238 -5.08 -17.59 14.83
CA ALA A 238 -4.24 -18.02 13.71
C ALA A 238 -5.11 -18.25 12.47
N GLY A 239 -4.68 -17.75 11.32
CA GLY A 239 -5.46 -17.83 10.09
C GLY A 239 -4.86 -17.05 8.93
N SER A 240 -5.52 -17.15 7.79
CA SER A 240 -5.28 -16.28 6.65
C SER A 240 -6.39 -15.24 6.59
N TYR A 241 -6.02 -13.98 6.44
CA TYR A 241 -6.92 -12.85 6.42
C TYR A 241 -6.66 -11.97 5.20
N SER A 242 -7.70 -11.30 4.73
CA SER A 242 -7.66 -10.40 3.59
C SER A 242 -8.34 -9.07 3.92
N PHE A 243 -7.71 -7.95 3.54
CA PHE A 243 -8.25 -6.63 3.83
C PHE A 243 -7.82 -5.54 2.82
N LYS A 244 -8.44 -4.38 2.94
CA LYS A 244 -8.04 -3.11 2.33
C LYS A 244 -8.13 -1.96 3.32
N ILE A 245 -7.44 -0.87 3.01
CA ILE A 245 -7.60 0.41 3.71
C ILE A 245 -8.65 1.23 2.96
N ALA A 246 -9.68 1.66 3.67
CA ALA A 246 -10.77 2.49 3.15
C ALA A 246 -10.72 3.88 3.80
N ILE A 247 -10.94 4.92 3.01
CA ILE A 247 -10.85 6.31 3.45
C ILE A 247 -12.24 6.89 3.69
N ASN A 248 -12.38 7.69 4.75
CA ASN A 248 -13.60 8.42 5.13
C ASN A 248 -14.85 7.52 5.21
N ARG A 249 -14.70 6.33 5.80
CA ARG A 249 -15.80 5.37 6.03
C ARG A 249 -16.52 4.92 4.75
N SER A 250 -15.91 5.09 3.58
CA SER A 250 -16.48 4.70 2.28
C SER A 250 -15.47 3.93 1.43
N TRP A 251 -15.94 3.38 0.32
CA TRP A 251 -15.08 2.70 -0.67
C TRP A 251 -14.65 3.62 -1.82
N ASP A 252 -15.05 4.89 -1.81
CA ASP A 252 -14.77 5.84 -2.90
C ASP A 252 -13.26 6.03 -3.11
N GLU A 253 -12.50 5.99 -2.01
CA GLU A 253 -11.05 5.93 -2.02
C GLU A 253 -10.59 4.79 -1.12
N ASN A 254 -9.84 3.85 -1.72
CA ASN A 254 -9.30 2.70 -1.00
C ASN A 254 -7.94 2.29 -1.56
N TYR A 255 -7.16 1.70 -0.67
CA TYR A 255 -5.81 1.24 -0.95
C TYR A 255 -5.67 -0.24 -0.60
N GLY A 256 -5.28 -1.01 -1.61
CA GLY A 256 -5.05 -2.45 -1.51
C GLY A 256 -3.60 -2.80 -1.19
N ALA A 257 -3.19 -4.02 -1.55
CA ALA A 257 -1.81 -4.49 -1.46
C ALA A 257 -0.84 -3.44 -2.03
N PHE A 258 0.23 -3.17 -1.27
CA PHE A 258 1.26 -2.18 -1.60
C PHE A 258 0.74 -0.74 -1.80
N GLY A 259 -0.39 -0.38 -1.20
CA GLY A 259 -0.87 1.00 -1.22
C GLY A 259 -1.43 1.45 -2.58
N HIS A 260 -1.79 0.50 -3.45
CA HIS A 260 -2.31 0.80 -4.78
C HIS A 260 -3.80 1.22 -4.68
N PHE A 261 -4.15 2.34 -5.30
CA PHE A 261 -5.53 2.82 -5.39
C PHE A 261 -6.40 1.77 -6.10
N ASP A 262 -7.52 1.38 -5.52
CA ASP A 262 -8.37 0.29 -6.02
C ASP A 262 -7.60 -1.03 -6.26
N GLY A 263 -6.45 -1.21 -5.57
CA GLY A 263 -5.56 -2.34 -5.76
C GLY A 263 -6.16 -3.68 -5.33
N ALA A 264 -5.41 -4.76 -5.54
CA ALA A 264 -5.76 -6.08 -5.03
C ALA A 264 -5.86 -6.09 -3.49
N ASN A 265 -6.53 -7.07 -2.90
CA ASN A 265 -6.59 -7.20 -1.44
C ASN A 265 -5.20 -7.46 -0.84
N HIS A 266 -4.97 -6.94 0.36
CA HIS A 266 -3.79 -7.29 1.15
C HIS A 266 -4.06 -8.62 1.86
N GLU A 267 -3.27 -9.64 1.55
CA GLU A 267 -3.36 -10.97 2.17
C GLU A 267 -2.41 -11.05 3.37
N VAL A 268 -2.78 -11.72 4.45
CA VAL A 268 -1.95 -11.88 5.66
C VAL A 268 -2.03 -13.31 6.16
N HIS A 269 -0.89 -13.91 6.48
CA HIS A 269 -0.82 -15.20 7.17
C HIS A 269 -0.45 -14.99 8.64
N HIS A 270 -1.48 -14.89 9.49
CA HIS A 270 -1.30 -14.61 10.90
C HIS A 270 -1.11 -15.89 11.72
N ARG A 271 -0.14 -15.88 12.64
CA ARG A 271 0.13 -17.00 13.55
C ARG A 271 -0.78 -17.02 14.78
N GLY A 272 -1.62 -16.00 14.92
CA GLY A 272 -2.47 -15.76 16.08
C GLY A 272 -1.80 -14.85 17.11
N GLY A 273 -2.62 -14.16 17.89
CA GLY A 273 -2.20 -13.14 18.85
C GLY A 273 -2.42 -11.72 18.33
N LEU A 274 -1.69 -10.77 18.88
CA LEU A 274 -1.75 -9.37 18.49
C LEU A 274 -1.25 -9.19 17.04
N LEU A 275 -2.08 -8.54 16.22
CA LEU A 275 -1.76 -8.04 14.89
C LEU A 275 -1.84 -6.52 14.93
N VAL A 276 -0.77 -5.83 14.51
CA VAL A 276 -0.77 -4.36 14.38
C VAL A 276 -0.69 -3.99 12.91
N ILE A 277 -1.71 -3.29 12.41
CA ILE A 277 -1.77 -2.78 11.05
C ILE A 277 -1.55 -1.27 11.11
N GLN A 278 -0.62 -0.77 10.29
CA GLN A 278 -0.26 0.63 10.19
C GLN A 278 -0.44 1.12 8.76
N TYR A 279 -0.91 2.36 8.60
CA TYR A 279 -1.10 3.03 7.32
C TYR A 279 -0.54 4.46 7.39
N ASP A 280 0.39 4.79 6.49
CA ASP A 280 0.89 6.16 6.29
C ASP A 280 0.09 6.81 5.15
N HIS A 281 -0.74 7.81 5.43
CA HIS A 281 -1.55 8.47 4.39
C HIS A 281 -0.70 9.22 3.36
N ARG A 282 0.47 9.75 3.76
CA ARG A 282 1.38 10.45 2.84
C ARG A 282 1.88 9.54 1.74
N THR A 283 2.31 8.34 2.13
CA THR A 283 2.93 7.39 1.21
C THR A 283 1.97 6.34 0.71
N ARG A 284 0.81 6.19 1.36
CA ARG A 284 -0.14 5.09 1.18
C ARG A 284 0.46 3.72 1.54
N ASP A 285 1.59 3.69 2.24
CA ASP A 285 2.22 2.43 2.64
C ASP A 285 1.41 1.75 3.74
N ILE A 286 1.35 0.42 3.67
CA ILE A 286 0.67 -0.45 4.65
C ILE A 286 1.73 -1.37 5.25
N VAL A 287 1.87 -1.33 6.57
CA VAL A 287 2.83 -2.13 7.33
C VAL A 287 2.08 -2.98 8.35
N ILE A 288 2.56 -4.20 8.58
CA ILE A 288 1.97 -5.18 9.48
C ILE A 288 3.05 -5.71 10.41
N ASP A 289 2.82 -5.60 11.72
CA ASP A 289 3.71 -6.05 12.80
C ASP A 289 3.05 -7.09 13.71
#